data_AF-A0AAE3U5F0-F1
#
_entry.id   AF-A0AAE3U5F0-F1
#
_cell.length_a   1.000
_cell.length_b   1.000
_cell.length_c   1.000
_cell.angle_alpha   90.00
_cell.angle_beta   90.00
_cell.angle_gamma   90.00
#
_symmetry.space_group_name_H-M   'P 1'
#
loop_
_entity.id
_entity.type
_entity.pdbx_description
1 polymer ?
#
loop_
_entity_poly.entity_id
_entity_poly.type
_entity_poly.pdbx_seq_one_letter_code
_entity_poly.pdbx_strand_id
1 'polypeptide(L)'
;MDMLDEKQIAEVLDKFYERVRADDLLGPVFAVVADWDEHLQRLGEFWSSVLLISGRYKGNPVSMHSIHAHLIRPEMFARWLELWRMTTDELLPLPVAAAMQAKAARIAARLSAAVLGSRPTGTSSVKEDAVARPYKMTAEFSDSTIPAPLLSTHSLKAGTWGVIRIRLGAVRYLEQDKALAVVLNPENPGVIAPETPHYLELIGPVALKIEFYDRKPANLHS
;
A
#
# COMPACT_ATOMS: atom_id res chain seq x y z
N MET A 1 -29.43 6.70 -0.30
CA MET A 1 -28.31 5.89 -0.80
C MET A 1 -27.27 6.00 0.29
N ASP A 2 -27.29 5.08 1.25
CA ASP A 2 -26.61 5.29 2.53
C ASP A 2 -25.10 5.30 2.32
N MET A 3 -24.58 6.52 2.38
CA MET A 3 -23.17 6.84 2.24
C MET A 3 -22.52 6.53 3.58
N LEU A 4 -21.44 5.74 3.55
CA LEU A 4 -20.68 5.43 4.75
C LEU A 4 -20.23 6.72 5.45
N ASP A 5 -20.55 6.87 6.73
CA ASP A 5 -20.11 8.00 7.55
C ASP A 5 -19.17 7.60 8.70
N GLU A 6 -18.66 8.60 9.42
CA GLU A 6 -17.73 8.40 10.56
C GLU A 6 -18.35 7.57 11.69
N LYS A 7 -19.67 7.68 11.90
CA LYS A 7 -20.37 6.94 12.95
C LYS A 7 -20.42 5.45 12.59
N GLN A 8 -20.76 5.13 11.35
CA GLN A 8 -20.76 3.75 10.86
C GLN A 8 -19.35 3.15 10.86
N ILE A 9 -18.31 3.94 10.55
CA ILE A 9 -16.91 3.51 10.67
C ILE A 9 -16.60 3.15 12.14
N ALA A 10 -16.96 4.01 13.09
CA ALA A 10 -16.73 3.75 14.51
C ALA A 10 -17.46 2.48 14.99
N GLU A 11 -18.75 2.30 14.65
CA GLU A 11 -19.54 1.11 15.01
C GLU A 11 -18.91 -0.18 14.46
N VAL A 12 -18.42 -0.17 13.22
CA VAL A 12 -17.71 -1.31 12.63
C VAL A 12 -16.42 -1.60 13.37
N LEU A 13 -15.64 -0.57 13.73
CA LEU A 13 -14.36 -0.75 14.43
C LEU A 13 -14.56 -1.28 15.85
N ASP A 14 -15.50 -0.71 16.60
CA ASP A 14 -15.83 -1.19 17.95
C ASP A 14 -16.18 -2.67 17.92
N LYS A 15 -17.10 -3.06 17.01
CA LYS A 15 -17.56 -4.44 16.91
C LYS A 15 -16.47 -5.39 16.40
N PHE A 16 -15.66 -4.92 15.46
CA PHE A 16 -14.57 -5.71 14.89
C PHE A 16 -13.49 -5.98 15.94
N TYR A 17 -13.09 -4.97 16.70
CA TYR A 17 -12.04 -5.13 17.72
C TYR A 17 -12.53 -5.83 18.98
N GLU A 18 -13.83 -5.79 19.31
CA GLU A 18 -14.43 -6.72 20.27
C GLU A 18 -14.14 -8.18 19.89
N ARG A 19 -14.35 -8.54 18.61
CA ARG A 19 -14.09 -9.89 18.09
C ARG A 19 -12.61 -10.24 18.04
N VAL A 20 -11.76 -9.31 17.59
CA VAL A 20 -10.30 -9.50 17.55
C VAL A 20 -9.75 -9.78 18.95
N ARG A 21 -10.24 -9.07 19.98
CA ARG A 21 -9.80 -9.25 21.37
C ARG A 21 -10.23 -10.59 21.96
N ALA A 22 -11.38 -11.11 21.55
CA ALA A 22 -11.90 -12.40 21.98
C ALA A 22 -11.33 -13.59 21.18
N ASP A 23 -10.62 -13.35 20.09
CA ASP A 23 -10.07 -14.40 19.23
C ASP A 23 -8.75 -14.94 19.79
N ASP A 24 -8.66 -16.27 19.94
CA ASP A 24 -7.48 -16.92 20.54
C ASP A 24 -6.18 -16.72 19.73
N LEU A 25 -6.30 -16.52 18.41
CA LEU A 25 -5.15 -16.33 17.53
C LEU A 25 -4.70 -14.87 17.52
N LEU A 26 -5.63 -13.91 17.45
CA LEU A 26 -5.33 -12.49 17.32
C LEU A 26 -5.22 -11.74 18.64
N GLY A 27 -6.07 -12.06 19.61
CA GLY A 27 -6.16 -11.39 20.91
C GLY A 27 -4.81 -11.21 21.61
N PRO A 28 -3.96 -12.25 21.71
CA PRO A 28 -2.65 -12.13 22.34
C PRO A 28 -1.71 -11.10 21.69
N VAL A 29 -1.81 -10.87 20.38
CA VAL A 29 -0.98 -9.87 19.66
C VAL A 29 -1.38 -8.45 20.05
N PHE A 30 -2.67 -8.23 20.31
CA PHE A 30 -3.21 -6.93 20.71
C PHE A 30 -3.11 -6.66 22.21
N ALA A 31 -2.56 -7.59 23.01
CA ALA A 31 -2.32 -7.38 24.44
C ALA A 31 -1.31 -6.25 24.74
N VAL A 32 -0.55 -5.80 23.72
CA VAL A 32 0.34 -4.63 23.81
C VAL A 32 -0.39 -3.29 23.81
N VAL A 33 -1.68 -3.27 23.48
CA VAL A 33 -2.51 -2.06 23.47
C VAL A 33 -2.96 -1.75 24.90
N ALA A 34 -2.43 -0.66 25.47
CA ALA A 34 -2.75 -0.23 26.82
C ALA A 34 -4.06 0.57 26.92
N ASP A 35 -4.32 1.45 25.95
CA ASP A 35 -5.51 2.30 25.88
C ASP A 35 -6.30 1.98 24.62
N TRP A 36 -7.46 1.37 24.79
CA TRP A 36 -8.32 0.96 23.68
C TRP A 36 -9.10 2.12 23.08
N ASP A 37 -9.45 3.13 23.87
CA ASP A 37 -10.21 4.28 23.38
C ASP A 37 -9.31 5.12 22.46
N GLU A 38 -8.06 5.38 22.87
CA GLU A 38 -7.08 6.05 22.01
C GLU A 38 -6.76 5.21 20.76
N HIS A 39 -6.63 3.89 20.91
CA HIS A 39 -6.34 3.01 19.78
C HIS A 39 -7.47 3.03 18.74
N LEU A 40 -8.73 2.91 19.18
CA LEU A 40 -9.90 2.94 18.32
C LEU A 40 -10.07 4.31 17.65
N GLN A 41 -9.78 5.41 18.35
CA GLN A 41 -9.78 6.74 17.75
C GLN A 41 -8.79 6.84 16.57
N ARG A 42 -7.54 6.39 16.77
CA ARG A 42 -6.51 6.40 15.70
C ARG A 42 -6.91 5.50 14.52
N LEU A 43 -7.54 4.36 14.79
CA LEU A 43 -8.06 3.47 13.75
C LEU A 43 -9.23 4.10 12.99
N GLY A 44 -10.10 4.85 13.69
CA GLY A 44 -11.16 5.65 13.07
C GLY A 44 -10.60 6.68 12.12
N GLU A 45 -9.59 7.45 12.54
CA GLU A 45 -8.89 8.41 11.67
C GLU A 45 -8.25 7.73 10.46
N PHE A 46 -7.65 6.57 10.65
CA PHE A 46 -7.06 5.78 9.57
C PHE A 46 -8.11 5.37 8.54
N TRP A 47 -9.21 4.76 8.98
CA TRP A 47 -10.28 4.30 8.10
C TRP A 47 -11.04 5.45 7.44
N SER A 48 -11.22 6.57 8.15
CA SER A 48 -11.73 7.82 7.58
C SER A 48 -10.82 8.33 6.46
N SER A 49 -9.50 8.35 6.64
CA SER A 49 -8.56 8.71 5.57
C SER A 49 -8.64 7.75 4.38
N VAL A 50 -8.79 6.45 4.62
CA VAL A 50 -8.83 5.41 3.58
C VAL A 50 -10.15 5.42 2.78
N LEU A 51 -11.27 5.68 3.44
CA LEU A 51 -12.62 5.56 2.86
C LEU A 51 -13.18 6.89 2.40
N LEU A 52 -12.92 7.96 3.15
CA LEU A 52 -13.49 9.29 2.95
C LEU A 52 -12.46 10.33 2.49
N ILE A 53 -11.18 9.95 2.32
CA ILE A 53 -10.09 10.85 1.88
C ILE A 53 -9.97 12.08 2.81
N SER A 54 -10.29 11.90 4.09
CA SER A 54 -10.31 13.00 5.07
C SER A 54 -8.93 13.52 5.44
N GLY A 55 -7.88 12.71 5.24
CA GLY A 55 -6.49 13.06 5.50
C GLY A 55 -6.14 13.23 6.99
N ARG A 56 -7.01 12.78 7.89
CA ARG A 56 -6.88 12.93 9.36
C ARG A 56 -5.74 12.09 9.93
N TYR A 57 -5.59 10.86 9.46
CA TYR A 57 -4.50 9.99 9.89
C TYR A 57 -3.14 10.40 9.30
N LYS A 58 -2.15 10.59 10.18
CA LYS A 58 -0.76 10.95 9.82
C LYS A 58 0.27 9.87 10.18
N GLY A 59 -0.17 8.69 10.63
CA GLY A 59 0.72 7.62 11.06
C GLY A 59 1.30 6.77 9.93
N ASN A 60 2.19 5.84 10.28
CA ASN A 60 2.80 4.89 9.34
C ASN A 60 2.43 3.45 9.77
N PRO A 61 1.36 2.85 9.19
CA PRO A 61 0.89 1.53 9.59
C PRO A 61 1.94 0.44 9.36
N VAL A 62 2.71 0.51 8.26
CA VAL A 62 3.77 -0.46 7.96
C VAL A 62 4.79 -0.49 9.09
N SER A 63 5.31 0.67 9.49
CA SER A 63 6.31 0.76 10.58
C SER A 63 5.80 0.17 11.88
N MET A 64 4.53 0.41 12.23
CA MET A 64 3.94 -0.12 13.47
C MET A 64 3.84 -1.65 13.42
N HIS A 65 3.38 -2.22 12.31
CA HIS A 65 3.28 -3.68 12.18
C HIS A 65 4.67 -4.32 12.12
N SER A 66 5.67 -3.67 11.51
CA SER A 66 7.04 -4.17 11.45
C SER A 66 7.72 -4.23 12.83
N ILE A 67 7.47 -3.26 13.72
CA ILE A 67 7.98 -3.29 15.11
C ILE A 67 7.45 -4.54 15.85
N HIS A 68 6.21 -4.94 15.55
CA HIS A 68 5.56 -6.12 16.11
C HIS A 68 5.70 -7.38 15.24
N ALA A 69 6.57 -7.38 14.23
CA ALA A 69 6.69 -8.51 13.28
C ALA A 69 6.96 -9.85 13.97
N HIS A 70 7.70 -9.85 15.08
CA HIS A 70 7.99 -11.04 15.88
C HIS A 70 6.75 -11.67 16.55
N LEU A 71 5.64 -10.95 16.66
CA LEU A 71 4.35 -11.44 17.18
C LEU A 71 3.38 -11.84 16.06
N ILE A 72 3.67 -11.46 14.82
CA ILE A 72 2.75 -11.58 13.69
C ILE A 72 3.10 -12.82 12.86
N ARG A 73 2.10 -13.65 12.58
CA ARG A 73 2.21 -14.83 11.73
C ARG A 73 1.32 -14.69 10.48
N PRO A 74 1.66 -15.32 9.34
CA PRO A 74 0.88 -15.22 8.11
C PRO A 74 -0.62 -15.52 8.27
N GLU A 75 -0.96 -16.56 9.03
CA GLU A 75 -2.33 -16.98 9.29
C GLU A 75 -3.19 -15.91 10.00
N MET A 76 -2.56 -15.00 10.74
CA MET A 76 -3.24 -13.93 11.46
C MET A 76 -3.87 -12.91 10.51
N PHE A 77 -3.24 -12.61 9.37
CA PHE A 77 -3.84 -11.73 8.37
C PHE A 77 -5.11 -12.32 7.76
N ALA A 78 -5.10 -13.62 7.47
CA ALA A 78 -6.27 -14.32 6.96
C ALA A 78 -7.41 -14.29 8.00
N ARG A 79 -7.10 -14.57 9.27
CA ARG A 79 -8.08 -14.53 10.36
C ARG A 79 -8.64 -13.13 10.60
N TRP A 80 -7.78 -12.11 10.56
CA TRP A 80 -8.18 -10.71 10.69
C TRP A 80 -9.16 -10.32 9.57
N LEU A 81 -8.88 -10.70 8.31
CA LEU A 81 -9.75 -10.44 7.17
C LEU A 81 -11.09 -11.18 7.25
N GLU A 82 -11.10 -12.40 7.81
CA GLU A 82 -12.32 -13.16 8.05
C GLU A 82 -13.25 -12.45 9.05
N LEU A 83 -12.72 -12.07 10.22
CA LEU A 83 -13.47 -11.32 11.22
C LEU A 83 -13.94 -9.95 10.70
N TRP A 84 -13.14 -9.32 9.84
CA TRP A 84 -13.48 -8.05 9.20
C TRP A 84 -14.67 -8.23 8.25
N ARG A 85 -14.63 -9.27 7.41
CA ARG A 85 -15.73 -9.62 6.50
C ARG A 85 -17.01 -9.91 7.28
N MET A 86 -16.94 -10.75 8.32
CA MET A 86 -18.09 -11.06 9.18
C MET A 86 -18.73 -9.79 9.77
N THR A 87 -17.90 -8.87 10.29
CA THR A 87 -18.39 -7.65 10.94
C THR A 87 -18.98 -6.66 9.94
N THR A 88 -18.35 -6.49 8.78
CA THR A 88 -18.85 -5.58 7.73
C THR A 88 -20.10 -6.11 7.03
N ASP A 89 -20.21 -7.43 6.82
CA ASP A 89 -21.42 -8.06 6.27
C ASP A 89 -22.62 -7.93 7.24
N GLU A 90 -22.37 -7.90 8.55
CA GLU A 90 -23.41 -7.74 9.58
C GLU A 90 -23.91 -6.30 9.70
N LEU A 91 -23.02 -5.31 9.62
CA LEU A 91 -23.32 -3.92 9.98
C LEU A 91 -23.58 -2.99 8.79
N LEU A 92 -23.16 -3.37 7.59
CA LEU A 92 -23.20 -2.48 6.43
C LEU A 92 -24.03 -3.07 5.28
N PRO A 93 -24.65 -2.22 4.44
CA PRO A 93 -25.22 -2.67 3.18
C PRO A 93 -24.17 -3.36 2.30
N LEU A 94 -24.56 -4.44 1.62
CA LEU A 94 -23.66 -5.28 0.81
C LEU A 94 -22.69 -4.50 -0.11
N PRO A 95 -23.11 -3.45 -0.85
CA PRO A 95 -22.18 -2.69 -1.69
C PRO A 95 -21.11 -1.93 -0.90
N VAL A 96 -21.46 -1.43 0.29
CA VAL A 96 -20.55 -0.68 1.18
C VAL A 96 -19.58 -1.65 1.86
N ALA A 97 -20.10 -2.77 2.37
CA ALA A 97 -19.28 -3.85 2.95
C ALA A 97 -18.23 -4.35 1.96
N ALA A 98 -18.63 -4.69 0.73
CA ALA A 98 -17.73 -5.18 -0.31
C ALA A 98 -16.62 -4.18 -0.64
N ALA A 99 -16.93 -2.89 -0.74
CA ALA A 99 -15.94 -1.84 -1.00
C ALA A 99 -14.93 -1.71 0.15
N MET A 100 -15.41 -1.76 1.40
CA MET A 100 -14.57 -1.67 2.61
C MET A 100 -13.67 -2.91 2.75
N GLN A 101 -14.20 -4.10 2.50
CA GLN A 101 -13.46 -5.38 2.49
C GLN A 101 -12.37 -5.40 1.41
N ALA A 102 -12.67 -4.94 0.19
CA ALA A 102 -11.69 -4.88 -0.89
C ALA A 102 -10.51 -3.95 -0.56
N LYS A 103 -10.77 -2.84 0.14
CA LYS A 103 -9.70 -1.95 0.65
C LYS A 103 -8.89 -2.64 1.75
N ALA A 104 -9.55 -3.28 2.71
CA ALA A 104 -8.91 -4.03 3.78
C ALA A 104 -7.96 -5.11 3.24
N ALA A 105 -8.41 -5.89 2.25
CA ALA A 105 -7.61 -6.94 1.62
C ALA A 105 -6.33 -6.39 0.97
N ARG A 106 -6.39 -5.26 0.28
CA ARG A 106 -5.21 -4.61 -0.31
C ARG A 106 -4.23 -4.10 0.75
N ILE A 107 -4.74 -3.54 1.84
CA ILE A 107 -3.91 -3.07 2.96
C ILE A 107 -3.24 -4.26 3.65
N ALA A 108 -4.01 -5.31 3.96
CA ALA A 108 -3.48 -6.53 4.58
C ALA A 108 -2.41 -7.21 3.72
N ALA A 109 -2.61 -7.28 2.39
CA ALA A 109 -1.59 -7.83 1.48
C ALA A 109 -0.28 -7.02 1.52
N ARG A 110 -0.36 -5.68 1.53
CA ARG A 110 0.81 -4.80 1.64
C ARG A 110 1.52 -4.96 2.99
N LEU A 111 0.77 -4.99 4.09
CA LEU A 111 1.32 -5.17 5.44
C LEU A 111 1.94 -6.56 5.59
N SER A 112 1.26 -7.62 5.18
CA SER A 112 1.76 -8.99 5.20
C SER A 112 3.09 -9.11 4.44
N ALA A 113 3.17 -8.56 3.23
CA ALA A 113 4.41 -8.58 2.45
C ALA A 113 5.55 -7.84 3.15
N ALA A 114 5.26 -6.69 3.77
CA ALA A 114 6.25 -5.88 4.47
C ALA A 114 6.72 -6.48 5.81
N VAL A 115 5.82 -7.15 6.54
CA VAL A 115 6.07 -7.65 7.90
C VAL A 115 6.69 -9.04 7.88
N LEU A 116 6.20 -9.91 7.00
CA LEU A 116 6.54 -11.33 7.02
C LEU A 116 7.66 -11.69 6.03
N GLY A 117 7.91 -10.82 5.07
CA GLY A 117 8.78 -11.10 3.93
C GLY A 117 8.20 -12.22 3.07
N SER A 118 8.24 -12.06 1.74
CA SER A 118 8.05 -13.20 0.86
C SER A 118 9.16 -14.21 1.16
N ARG A 119 8.84 -15.34 1.79
CA ARG A 119 9.74 -16.50 1.84
C ARG A 119 9.70 -17.18 0.46
N PRO A 120 10.76 -17.15 -0.37
CA PRO A 120 10.91 -18.20 -1.36
C PRO A 120 11.38 -19.44 -0.59
N THR A 121 10.58 -20.50 -0.62
CA THR A 121 11.03 -21.84 -0.24
C THR A 121 12.16 -22.26 -1.18
N GLY A 122 13.34 -22.56 -0.62
CA GLY A 122 14.39 -23.30 -1.34
C GLY A 122 15.81 -22.77 -1.17
N THR A 123 16.45 -23.26 -0.11
CA THR A 123 17.87 -23.65 0.00
C THR A 123 19.00 -22.66 -0.34
N SER A 124 19.91 -22.55 0.63
CA SER A 124 21.32 -22.11 0.57
C SER A 124 21.63 -20.64 0.85
N SER A 125 22.10 -20.45 2.09
CA SER A 125 23.00 -19.42 2.60
C SER A 125 23.69 -18.54 1.53
N VAL A 126 23.29 -17.28 1.41
CA VAL A 126 24.15 -16.18 0.92
C VAL A 126 23.84 -14.93 1.73
N LYS A 127 24.92 -14.24 2.11
CA LYS A 127 25.05 -13.11 3.01
C LYS A 127 24.13 -11.93 2.70
N GLU A 128 23.82 -11.20 3.76
CA GLU A 128 23.36 -9.81 3.85
C GLU A 128 24.23 -8.85 2.99
N ASP A 129 24.06 -8.89 1.66
CA ASP A 129 24.59 -7.89 0.74
C ASP A 129 23.57 -7.68 -0.38
N ALA A 130 23.28 -6.40 -0.66
CA ALA A 130 22.55 -5.88 -1.82
C ALA A 130 21.03 -5.71 -1.77
N VAL A 131 20.52 -4.83 -0.89
CA VAL A 131 19.41 -3.96 -1.31
C VAL A 131 19.95 -3.07 -2.44
N ALA A 132 19.41 -3.20 -3.66
CA ALA A 132 19.78 -2.33 -4.77
C ALA A 132 19.53 -0.86 -4.37
N ARG A 133 20.57 -0.03 -4.40
CA ARG A 133 20.47 1.43 -4.16
C ARG A 133 20.41 2.14 -5.51
N PRO A 134 19.66 3.24 -5.62
CA PRO A 134 19.65 3.99 -6.86
C PRO A 134 21.04 4.60 -7.08
N TYR A 135 21.62 4.42 -8.26
CA TYR A 135 22.90 5.06 -8.61
C TYR A 135 22.70 6.51 -9.09
N LYS A 136 21.47 6.84 -9.52
CA LYS A 136 21.07 8.18 -9.97
C LYS A 136 19.62 8.44 -9.59
N MET A 137 19.31 9.71 -9.32
CA MET A 137 17.95 10.19 -9.07
C MET A 137 17.76 11.52 -9.83
N THR A 138 16.55 11.79 -10.32
CA THR A 138 16.22 13.12 -10.84
C THR A 138 15.93 14.10 -9.71
N ALA A 139 15.94 15.39 -10.02
CA ALA A 139 15.19 16.36 -9.22
C ALA A 139 13.70 16.01 -9.21
N GLU A 140 12.96 16.61 -8.27
CA GLU A 140 11.50 16.52 -8.27
C GLU A 140 10.92 17.31 -9.45
N PHE A 141 10.06 16.67 -10.22
CA PHE A 141 9.30 17.25 -11.32
C PHE A 141 7.90 17.60 -10.85
N SER A 142 7.38 18.71 -11.36
CA SER A 142 5.98 19.13 -11.22
C SER A 142 5.24 19.02 -12.54
N ASP A 143 3.94 19.29 -12.56
CA ASP A 143 3.13 19.38 -13.78
C ASP A 143 3.67 20.42 -14.78
N SER A 144 4.32 21.48 -14.29
CA SER A 144 4.90 22.54 -15.13
C SER A 144 6.37 22.33 -15.49
N THR A 145 7.07 21.41 -14.82
CA THR A 145 8.51 21.18 -14.98
C THR A 145 8.87 19.77 -15.46
N ILE A 146 7.88 18.92 -15.70
CA ILE A 146 8.12 17.56 -16.19
C ILE A 146 8.73 17.59 -17.59
N PRO A 147 9.83 16.86 -17.85
CA PRO A 147 10.42 16.79 -19.17
C PRO A 147 9.45 16.16 -20.19
N ALA A 148 9.30 16.81 -21.35
CA ALA A 148 8.45 16.32 -22.44
C ALA A 148 8.69 14.85 -22.85
N PRO A 149 9.94 14.32 -22.85
CA PRO A 149 10.17 12.90 -23.14
C PRO A 149 9.44 11.93 -22.20
N LEU A 150 9.16 12.31 -20.94
CA LEU A 150 8.42 11.44 -20.02
C LEU A 150 6.93 11.34 -20.37
N LEU A 151 6.40 12.29 -21.13
CA LEU A 151 5.01 12.36 -21.58
C LEU A 151 4.81 11.72 -22.96
N SER A 152 5.89 11.24 -23.58
CA SER A 152 5.89 10.56 -24.89
C SER A 152 6.54 9.20 -24.75
N THR A 153 6.29 8.30 -25.70
CA THR A 153 6.87 6.95 -25.68
C THR A 153 8.39 7.02 -25.69
N HIS A 154 9.01 6.41 -24.68
CA HIS A 154 10.44 6.27 -24.54
C HIS A 154 10.78 4.99 -23.76
N SER A 155 12.06 4.67 -23.65
CA SER A 155 12.53 3.52 -22.87
C SER A 155 13.84 3.83 -22.16
N LEU A 156 14.14 3.03 -21.14
CA LEU A 156 15.47 3.02 -20.52
C LEU A 156 16.39 2.10 -21.31
N LYS A 157 17.69 2.41 -21.31
CA LYS A 157 18.70 1.54 -21.91
C LYS A 157 18.76 0.17 -21.22
N ALA A 158 19.30 -0.82 -21.93
CA ALA A 158 19.55 -2.16 -21.40
C ALA A 158 20.21 -2.13 -20.00
N GLY A 159 19.75 -3.02 -19.13
CA GLY A 159 20.23 -3.15 -17.75
C GLY A 159 19.86 -2.00 -16.81
N THR A 160 19.14 -0.97 -17.26
CA THR A 160 18.72 0.16 -16.40
C THR A 160 17.26 0.03 -16.00
N TRP A 161 17.02 -0.06 -14.69
CA TRP A 161 15.70 -0.06 -14.09
C TRP A 161 15.34 1.35 -13.60
N GLY A 162 14.08 1.75 -13.76
CA GLY A 162 13.55 3.00 -13.24
C GLY A 162 12.49 2.75 -12.17
N VAL A 163 12.41 3.63 -11.18
CA VAL A 163 11.30 3.67 -10.22
C VAL A 163 10.73 5.08 -10.22
N ILE A 164 9.46 5.20 -10.59
CA ILE A 164 8.70 6.43 -10.53
C ILE A 164 8.10 6.54 -9.12
N ARG A 165 8.55 7.53 -8.36
CA ARG A 165 7.95 7.86 -7.05
C ARG A 165 7.14 9.13 -7.15
N ILE A 166 5.86 9.03 -6.81
CA ILE A 166 4.99 10.19 -6.69
C ILE A 166 5.03 10.68 -5.24
N ARG A 167 5.20 11.98 -5.04
CA ARG A 167 5.10 12.64 -3.74
C ARG A 167 3.72 13.28 -3.54
N LEU A 168 3.15 13.83 -4.61
CA LEU A 168 1.82 14.46 -4.63
C LEU A 168 1.14 14.18 -5.96
N GLY A 169 -0.18 14.01 -5.97
CA GLY A 169 -0.97 13.80 -7.18
C GLY A 169 -0.91 12.37 -7.71
N ALA A 170 -1.16 12.20 -9.00
CA ALA A 170 -1.11 10.91 -9.66
C ALA A 170 -0.73 11.05 -11.15
N VAL A 171 -0.25 9.95 -11.73
CA VAL A 171 -0.03 9.82 -13.17
C VAL A 171 -0.58 8.48 -13.66
N ARG A 172 -0.97 8.39 -14.92
CA ARG A 172 -1.12 7.09 -15.58
C ARG A 172 0.21 6.70 -16.18
N TYR A 173 0.60 5.46 -15.96
CA TYR A 173 1.73 4.80 -16.59
C TYR A 173 1.21 3.83 -17.63
N LEU A 174 1.68 3.99 -18.87
CA LEU A 174 1.25 3.21 -20.02
C LEU A 174 2.48 2.57 -20.66
N GLU A 175 2.49 1.24 -20.73
CA GLU A 175 3.44 0.49 -21.54
C GLU A 175 2.83 0.24 -22.92
N GLN A 176 3.61 0.41 -23.98
CA GLN A 176 3.10 0.37 -25.36
C GLN A 176 2.39 -0.95 -25.71
N ASP A 177 2.86 -2.07 -25.15
CA ASP A 177 2.32 -3.41 -25.43
C ASP A 177 1.24 -3.87 -24.43
N LYS A 178 0.89 -3.03 -23.45
CA LYS A 178 -0.16 -3.32 -22.46
C LYS A 178 -1.40 -2.47 -22.72
N ALA A 179 -2.55 -3.13 -22.82
CA ALA A 179 -3.83 -2.46 -23.02
C ALA A 179 -4.32 -1.65 -21.79
N LEU A 180 -3.79 -1.95 -20.59
CA LEU A 180 -4.24 -1.33 -19.35
C LEU A 180 -3.20 -0.34 -18.81
N ALA A 181 -3.62 0.91 -18.63
CA ALA A 181 -2.87 1.91 -17.91
C ALA A 181 -2.88 1.65 -16.40
N VAL A 182 -1.75 1.80 -15.73
CA VAL A 182 -1.63 1.71 -14.27
C VAL A 182 -1.60 3.11 -13.68
N VAL A 183 -2.44 3.40 -12.69
CA VAL A 183 -2.39 4.68 -11.97
C VAL A 183 -1.32 4.62 -10.89
N LEU A 184 -0.32 5.49 -11.00
CA LEU A 184 0.73 5.68 -10.01
C LEU A 184 0.39 6.87 -9.11
N ASN A 185 0.67 6.72 -7.82
CA ASN A 185 0.42 7.73 -6.78
C ASN A 185 1.41 7.50 -5.61
N PRO A 186 1.39 8.31 -4.52
CA PRO A 186 2.38 8.16 -3.44
C PRO A 186 2.40 6.79 -2.76
N GLU A 187 1.29 6.05 -2.83
CA GLU A 187 1.19 4.70 -2.30
C GLU A 187 1.50 3.59 -3.31
N ASN A 188 1.44 3.91 -4.61
CA ASN A 188 1.66 3.00 -5.72
C ASN A 188 2.73 3.55 -6.67
N PRO A 189 4.02 3.42 -6.33
CA PRO A 189 5.10 3.79 -7.25
C PRO A 189 5.16 2.84 -8.46
N GLY A 190 5.64 3.34 -9.59
CA GLY A 190 5.78 2.55 -10.82
C GLY A 190 7.19 2.01 -10.99
N VAL A 191 7.31 0.80 -11.55
CA VAL A 191 8.60 0.21 -11.95
C VAL A 191 8.69 0.23 -13.47
N ILE A 192 9.78 0.80 -13.97
CA ILE A 192 10.15 0.78 -15.37
C ILE A 192 11.19 -0.30 -15.58
N ALA A 193 10.85 -1.34 -16.35
CA ALA A 193 11.79 -2.34 -16.77
C ALA A 193 12.72 -1.81 -17.90
N PRO A 194 13.96 -2.30 -18.00
CA PRO A 194 14.87 -1.96 -19.10
C PRO A 194 14.20 -2.22 -20.45
N GLU A 195 14.47 -1.33 -21.42
CA GLU A 195 14.06 -1.48 -22.81
C GLU A 195 12.54 -1.59 -23.05
N THR A 196 11.73 -1.35 -22.02
CA THR A 196 10.26 -1.39 -22.10
C THR A 196 9.74 -0.02 -22.53
N PRO A 197 9.12 0.11 -23.72
CA PRO A 197 8.55 1.38 -24.18
C PRO A 197 7.35 1.80 -23.34
N HIS A 198 7.39 3.01 -22.79
CA HIS A 198 6.35 3.54 -21.91
C HIS A 198 6.25 5.07 -21.99
N TYR A 199 5.18 5.62 -21.43
CA TYR A 199 4.99 7.06 -21.24
C TYR A 199 4.05 7.34 -20.06
N LEU A 200 4.01 8.61 -19.64
CA LEU A 200 3.15 9.08 -18.57
C LEU A 200 2.06 10.02 -19.08
N GLU A 201 0.86 9.89 -18.53
CA GLU A 201 -0.16 10.93 -18.59
C GLU A 201 -0.34 11.54 -17.19
N LEU A 202 -0.34 12.86 -17.10
CA LEU A 202 -0.57 13.54 -15.82
C LEU A 202 -2.05 13.48 -15.42
N ILE A 203 -2.31 13.25 -14.13
CA ILE A 203 -3.66 13.36 -13.55
C ILE A 203 -3.68 14.58 -12.63
N GLY A 204 -3.84 15.75 -13.23
CA GLY A 204 -3.80 17.04 -12.52
C GLY A 204 -2.38 17.41 -12.05
N PRO A 205 -2.27 18.33 -11.05
CA PRO A 205 -0.99 18.69 -10.46
C PRO A 205 -0.29 17.48 -9.84
N VAL A 206 1.02 17.36 -10.10
CA VAL A 206 1.83 16.23 -9.63
C VAL A 206 3.14 16.74 -9.05
N ALA A 207 3.71 15.97 -8.12
CA ALA A 207 5.13 16.05 -7.75
C ALA A 207 5.70 14.64 -7.82
N LEU A 208 6.73 14.39 -8.64
CA LEU A 208 7.33 13.06 -8.79
C LEU A 208 8.84 13.12 -9.00
N LYS A 209 9.52 12.00 -8.74
CA LYS A 209 10.94 11.80 -9.09
C LYS A 209 11.17 10.41 -9.66
N ILE A 210 12.26 10.24 -10.38
CA ILE A 210 12.66 8.94 -10.94
C ILE A 210 14.00 8.52 -10.34
N GLU A 211 14.04 7.30 -9.83
CA GLU A 211 15.23 6.64 -9.29
C GLU A 211 15.73 5.59 -10.29
N PHE A 212 17.03 5.55 -10.55
CA PHE A 212 17.64 4.64 -11.52
C PHE A 212 18.53 3.61 -10.83
N TYR A 213 18.38 2.36 -11.23
CA TYR A 213 19.06 1.21 -10.67
C TYR A 213 19.73 0.38 -11.77
N ASP A 214 20.84 -0.27 -11.43
CA ASP A 214 21.59 -1.19 -12.29
C ASP A 214 21.05 -2.64 -12.23
N ARG A 215 20.04 -2.87 -11.40
CA ARG A 215 19.33 -4.15 -11.20
C ARG A 215 17.93 -3.91 -10.68
N LYS A 216 17.04 -4.89 -10.83
CA LYS A 216 15.65 -4.78 -10.37
C LYS A 216 15.61 -4.54 -8.85
N PRO A 217 14.94 -3.47 -8.37
CA PRO A 217 14.74 -3.27 -6.94
C PRO A 217 13.78 -4.34 -6.38
N ALA A 218 14.24 -5.08 -5.37
CA ALA A 218 13.60 -6.31 -4.88
C ALA A 218 12.20 -6.13 -4.25
N ASN A 219 11.77 -4.89 -3.98
CA ASN A 219 10.57 -4.59 -3.20
C ASN A 219 9.48 -3.84 -4.00
N LEU A 220 9.58 -3.78 -5.32
CA LEU A 220 8.63 -3.05 -6.15
C LEU A 220 8.07 -3.98 -7.24
N HIS A 221 6.75 -4.10 -7.27
CA HIS A 221 6.03 -4.89 -8.26
C HIS A 221 5.79 -4.03 -9.50
N SER A 222 6.00 -4.63 -10.67
CA SER A 222 5.74 -4.09 -12.02
C SER A 222 4.30 -4.33 -12.44
#